data_AF-A0A800K4S4-F1
#
_entry.id   AF-A0A800K4S4-F1
#
_cell.length_a   1.000
_cell.length_b   1.000
_cell.length_c   1.000
_cell.angle_alpha   90.00
_cell.angle_beta   90.00
_cell.angle_gamma   90.00
#
_symmetry.space_group_name_H-M   'P 1'
#
loop_
_entity.id
_entity.type
_entity.pdbx_description
1 polymer ?
#
loop_
_entity_poly.entity_id
_entity_poly.type
_entity_poly.pdbx_seq_one_letter_code
_entity_poly.pdbx_strand_id
1 'polypeptide(L)'
;MGEEDSLAFVTGGSDFIRGLEWVARDHDPEMTADDRGAYLREWEIVKGLLWHASVIVIDDLFQDVATLSSRSGDPDAWEDTSVISALPPRFGRYYDSLFAKKFLIAMSDVTAALANGWVELASVAHELAAHILLEHVVVPQETYEIELRFDLVDHLTDVLFEDRDFELLYSPRLDGFEDAPDPGHGAVNLDFASWFVPFNGVRLPAPYATKLPGEEV
;
A
#
# COMPACT_ATOMS: atom_id res chain seq x y z
N MET A 1 14.79 -12.07 21.51
CA MET A 1 13.50 -11.81 22.18
C MET A 1 12.78 -13.15 22.25
N GLY A 2 12.07 -13.49 23.34
CA GLY A 2 11.28 -14.72 23.35
C GLY A 2 10.11 -14.63 22.38
N GLU A 3 9.52 -15.76 21.98
CA GLU A 3 8.33 -15.81 21.11
C GLU A 3 7.16 -15.01 21.73
N GLU A 4 6.89 -15.20 23.03
CA GLU A 4 5.87 -14.44 23.77
C GLU A 4 6.14 -12.92 23.81
N ASP A 5 7.40 -12.51 23.94
CA ASP A 5 7.79 -11.09 23.94
C ASP A 5 7.59 -10.46 22.55
N SER A 6 7.88 -11.22 21.49
CA SER A 6 7.73 -10.76 20.09
C SER A 6 6.26 -10.61 19.73
N LEU A 7 5.42 -11.56 20.15
CA LEU A 7 3.98 -11.50 19.95
C LEU A 7 3.34 -10.33 20.71
N ALA A 8 3.75 -10.09 21.96
CA ALA A 8 3.28 -8.94 22.75
C ALA A 8 3.69 -7.61 22.11
N PHE A 9 4.91 -7.53 21.56
CA PHE A 9 5.40 -6.34 20.87
C PHE A 9 4.59 -6.05 19.58
N VAL A 10 4.31 -7.08 18.78
CA VAL A 10 3.53 -6.94 17.54
C VAL A 10 2.08 -6.57 17.85
N THR A 11 1.43 -7.30 18.75
CA THR A 11 0.02 -7.06 19.12
C THR A 11 -0.20 -5.71 19.80
N GLY A 12 0.82 -5.10 20.42
CA GLY A 12 0.72 -3.72 20.91
C GLY A 12 0.42 -2.67 19.83
N GLY A 13 0.76 -2.95 18.56
CA GLY A 13 0.39 -2.11 17.41
C GLY A 13 -1.08 -2.20 17.01
N SER A 14 -1.76 -3.28 17.39
CA SER A 14 -3.12 -3.61 16.91
C SER A 14 -4.20 -2.64 17.37
N ASP A 15 -4.00 -1.96 18.50
CA ASP A 15 -4.90 -0.94 19.08
C ASP A 15 -4.92 0.36 18.26
N PHE A 16 -3.91 0.54 17.40
CA PHE A 16 -3.77 1.72 16.56
C PHE A 16 -4.39 1.54 15.18
N ILE A 17 -4.70 0.32 14.74
CA ILE A 17 -5.43 0.08 13.49
C ILE A 17 -6.94 0.13 13.74
N ARG A 18 -7.65 0.99 13.01
CA ARG A 18 -9.07 1.31 13.25
C ARG A 18 -9.89 1.27 11.97
N GLY A 19 -11.19 1.00 12.11
CA GLY A 19 -12.14 1.03 10.98
C GLY A 19 -12.07 -0.21 10.09
N LEU A 20 -11.30 -1.23 10.49
CA LEU A 20 -11.20 -2.54 9.85
C LEU A 20 -11.88 -3.65 10.68
N GLU A 21 -12.62 -3.31 11.73
CA GLU A 21 -13.29 -4.29 12.61
C GLU A 21 -14.37 -5.09 11.88
N TRP A 22 -14.82 -4.62 10.71
CA TRP A 22 -15.74 -5.34 9.85
C TRP A 22 -15.07 -6.51 9.12
N VAL A 23 -13.77 -6.44 8.82
CA VAL A 23 -13.02 -7.54 8.18
C VAL A 23 -13.00 -8.77 9.09
N ALA A 24 -12.83 -8.56 10.40
CA ALA A 24 -12.92 -9.63 11.39
C ALA A 24 -14.30 -10.34 11.43
N ARG A 25 -15.35 -9.69 10.90
CA ARG A 25 -16.71 -10.25 10.81
C ARG A 25 -17.00 -10.90 9.47
N ASP A 26 -16.15 -10.70 8.47
CA ASP A 26 -16.28 -11.24 7.10
C ASP A 26 -15.64 -12.63 6.94
N HIS A 27 -15.47 -13.34 8.05
CA HIS A 27 -15.00 -14.73 8.07
C HIS A 27 -16.07 -15.71 7.55
N ASP A 28 -15.65 -16.91 7.15
CA ASP A 28 -16.54 -18.01 6.76
C ASP A 28 -17.57 -18.33 7.87
N PRO A 29 -18.88 -18.21 7.61
CA PRO A 29 -19.92 -18.48 8.61
C PRO A 29 -19.99 -19.95 9.04
N GLU A 30 -19.44 -20.89 8.25
CA GLU A 30 -19.38 -22.32 8.56
C GLU A 30 -18.20 -22.70 9.46
N MET A 31 -17.31 -21.75 9.76
CA MET A 31 -16.13 -21.96 10.59
C MET A 31 -16.49 -22.44 12.01
N THR A 32 -15.71 -23.40 12.51
CA THR A 32 -15.90 -23.94 13.87
C THR A 32 -15.66 -22.86 14.93
N ALA A 33 -16.17 -23.08 16.16
CA ALA A 33 -15.94 -22.12 17.25
C ALA A 33 -14.46 -21.95 17.60
N ASP A 34 -13.68 -23.03 17.51
CA ASP A 34 -12.24 -23.03 17.79
C ASP A 34 -11.48 -22.31 16.68
N ASP A 35 -11.79 -22.59 15.42
CA ASP A 35 -11.18 -21.92 14.27
C ASP A 35 -11.53 -20.43 14.26
N ARG A 36 -12.76 -20.05 14.58
CA ARG A 36 -13.16 -18.65 14.74
C ARG A 36 -12.37 -17.95 15.84
N GLY A 37 -12.14 -18.63 16.96
CA GLY A 37 -11.31 -18.10 18.03
C GLY A 37 -9.86 -17.88 17.60
N ALA A 38 -9.31 -18.79 16.77
CA ALA A 38 -7.97 -18.65 16.19
C ALA A 38 -7.89 -17.51 15.17
N TYR A 39 -8.85 -17.44 14.25
CA TYR A 39 -8.99 -16.38 13.25
C TYR A 39 -8.97 -14.98 13.88
N LEU A 40 -9.79 -14.77 14.92
CA LEU A 40 -9.85 -13.48 15.61
C LEU A 40 -8.55 -13.12 16.33
N ARG A 41 -7.77 -14.10 16.82
CA ARG A 41 -6.45 -13.82 17.41
C ARG A 41 -5.44 -13.45 16.34
N GLU A 42 -5.40 -14.19 15.24
CA GLU A 42 -4.50 -13.89 14.12
C GLU A 42 -4.83 -12.55 13.47
N TRP A 43 -6.11 -12.14 13.45
CA TRP A 43 -6.51 -10.80 13.05
C TRP A 43 -5.85 -9.70 13.88
N GLU A 44 -5.79 -9.86 15.21
CA GLU A 44 -5.10 -8.89 16.08
C GLU A 44 -3.59 -8.86 15.80
N ILE A 45 -3.00 -10.00 15.45
CA ILE A 45 -1.60 -10.09 15.03
C ILE A 45 -1.39 -9.33 13.72
N VAL A 46 -2.24 -9.55 12.71
CA VAL A 46 -2.16 -8.88 11.40
C VAL A 46 -2.30 -7.38 11.52
N LYS A 47 -3.22 -6.88 12.36
CA LYS A 47 -3.28 -5.44 12.67
C LYS A 47 -1.96 -4.93 13.26
N GLY A 48 -1.38 -5.69 14.19
CA GLY A 48 -0.06 -5.39 14.74
C GLY A 48 1.02 -5.32 13.66
N LEU A 49 1.08 -6.32 12.79
CA LEU A 49 2.03 -6.36 11.68
C LEU A 49 1.84 -5.20 10.70
N LEU A 50 0.60 -4.84 10.34
CA LEU A 50 0.28 -3.68 9.51
C LEU A 50 0.78 -2.37 10.12
N TRP A 51 0.64 -2.20 11.43
CA TRP A 51 1.18 -1.05 12.14
C TRP A 51 2.71 -0.97 12.03
N HIS A 52 3.41 -2.08 12.26
CA HIS A 52 4.87 -2.14 12.13
C HIS A 52 5.33 -1.93 10.69
N ALA A 53 4.67 -2.55 9.72
CA ALA A 53 4.94 -2.36 8.30
C ALA A 53 4.74 -0.90 7.87
N SER A 54 3.73 -0.22 8.42
CA SER A 54 3.49 1.21 8.18
C SER A 54 4.66 2.08 8.63
N VAL A 55 5.29 1.76 9.76
CA VAL A 55 6.47 2.49 10.24
C VAL A 55 7.67 2.21 9.34
N ILE A 56 7.93 0.93 9.04
CA ILE A 56 9.07 0.49 8.23
C ILE A 56 9.01 1.12 6.83
N VAL A 57 7.87 1.01 6.13
CA VAL A 57 7.73 1.50 4.75
C VAL A 57 7.88 3.03 4.65
N ILE A 58 7.47 3.77 5.68
CA ILE A 58 7.64 5.22 5.72
C ILE A 58 9.12 5.59 5.91
N ASP A 59 9.83 4.91 6.80
CA ASP A 59 11.28 5.10 6.99
C ASP A 59 12.05 4.75 5.71
N ASP A 60 11.70 3.64 5.05
CA ASP A 60 12.31 3.23 3.79
C ASP A 60 12.01 4.22 2.65
N LEU A 61 10.80 4.79 2.58
CA LEU A 61 10.49 5.84 1.61
C LEU A 61 11.27 7.14 1.85
N PHE A 62 11.54 7.52 3.10
CA PHE A 62 12.45 8.64 3.37
C PHE A 62 13.85 8.36 2.84
N GLN A 63 14.33 7.12 3.01
CA GLN A 63 15.62 6.69 2.49
C GLN A 63 15.62 6.67 0.94
N ASP A 64 14.55 6.22 0.31
CA ASP A 64 14.38 6.23 -1.15
C ASP A 64 14.42 7.65 -1.72
N VAL A 65 13.71 8.58 -1.07
CA VAL A 65 13.75 10.02 -1.43
C VAL A 65 15.18 10.55 -1.34
N ALA A 66 15.93 10.18 -0.30
CA ALA A 66 17.32 10.59 -0.13
C ALA A 66 18.23 9.99 -1.23
N THR A 67 18.09 8.69 -1.51
CA THR A 67 18.80 7.98 -2.59
C THR A 67 18.59 8.68 -3.93
N LEU A 68 17.33 8.87 -4.33
CA LEU A 68 16.96 9.50 -5.61
C LEU A 68 17.41 10.97 -5.69
N SER A 69 17.34 11.71 -4.58
CA SER A 69 17.82 13.09 -4.55
C SER A 69 19.35 13.18 -4.72
N SER A 70 20.09 12.25 -4.12
CA SER A 70 21.56 12.21 -4.19
C SER A 70 22.10 11.80 -5.57
N ARG A 71 21.29 11.05 -6.33
CA ARG A 71 21.61 10.54 -7.67
C ARG A 71 20.77 11.19 -8.77
N SER A 72 20.37 12.44 -8.57
CA SER A 72 19.58 13.18 -9.56
C SER A 72 20.24 13.16 -10.95
N GLY A 73 19.50 12.66 -11.94
CA GLY A 73 19.95 12.53 -13.34
C GLY A 73 20.47 11.15 -13.73
N ASP A 74 20.59 10.22 -12.78
CA ASP A 74 20.80 8.80 -13.04
C ASP A 74 19.43 8.12 -13.28
N PRO A 75 19.12 7.67 -14.51
CA PRO A 75 17.81 7.11 -14.85
C PRO A 75 17.53 5.76 -14.17
N ASP A 76 18.55 5.08 -13.66
CA ASP A 76 18.43 3.75 -13.06
C ASP A 76 18.52 3.80 -11.52
N ALA A 77 18.64 4.99 -10.93
CA ALA A 77 18.77 5.16 -9.48
C ALA A 77 17.57 4.64 -8.67
N TRP A 78 16.41 4.49 -9.31
CA TRP A 78 15.21 3.92 -8.69
C TRP A 78 15.35 2.42 -8.41
N GLU A 79 16.19 1.68 -9.16
CA GLU A 79 16.38 0.24 -8.93
C GLU A 79 17.07 -0.04 -7.58
N ASP A 80 17.85 0.92 -7.07
CA ASP A 80 18.57 0.83 -5.80
C ASP A 80 17.75 1.33 -4.60
N THR A 81 16.44 1.52 -4.78
CA THR A 81 15.50 1.92 -3.73
C THR A 81 14.79 0.71 -3.14
N SER A 82 14.18 0.84 -1.96
CA SER A 82 13.50 -0.27 -1.28
C SER A 82 12.02 -0.35 -1.65
N VAL A 83 11.31 0.77 -1.54
CA VAL A 83 9.86 0.85 -1.77
C VAL A 83 9.55 1.27 -3.19
N ILE A 84 10.30 2.24 -3.73
CA ILE A 84 10.07 2.74 -5.10
C ILE A 84 10.39 1.66 -6.15
N SER A 85 11.32 0.74 -5.88
CA SER A 85 11.64 -0.39 -6.77
C SER A 85 10.55 -1.48 -6.79
N ALA A 86 9.67 -1.50 -5.78
CA ALA A 86 8.51 -2.39 -5.72
C ALA A 86 7.31 -1.89 -6.55
N LEU A 87 7.38 -0.66 -7.09
CA LEU A 87 6.37 -0.14 -8.00
C LEU A 87 6.48 -0.79 -9.40
N PRO A 88 5.44 -0.67 -10.25
CA PRO A 88 5.44 -1.30 -11.57
C PRO A 88 6.67 -0.91 -12.42
N PRO A 89 7.61 -1.83 -12.69
CA PRO A 89 8.94 -1.50 -13.22
C PRO A 89 8.93 -0.75 -14.56
N ARG A 90 7.89 -0.94 -15.36
CA ARG A 90 7.74 -0.30 -16.69
C ARG A 90 7.73 1.23 -16.63
N PHE A 91 7.38 1.82 -15.49
CA PHE A 91 7.40 3.27 -15.29
C PHE A 91 8.66 3.77 -14.60
N GLY A 92 9.68 2.92 -14.39
CA GLY A 92 10.93 3.26 -13.70
C GLY A 92 11.58 4.57 -14.15
N ARG A 93 11.52 4.87 -15.45
CA ARG A 93 12.02 6.13 -16.05
C ARG A 93 11.39 7.40 -15.46
N TYR A 94 10.24 7.30 -14.81
CA TYR A 94 9.52 8.41 -14.19
C TYR A 94 9.69 8.48 -12.67
N TYR A 95 10.38 7.53 -12.06
CA TYR A 95 10.57 7.44 -10.61
C TYR A 95 11.73 8.32 -10.14
N ASP A 96 11.53 9.63 -10.26
CA ASP A 96 12.49 10.62 -9.77
C ASP A 96 12.26 11.00 -8.30
N SER A 97 13.12 11.88 -7.77
CA SER A 97 13.00 12.34 -6.38
C SER A 97 11.69 13.10 -6.09
N LEU A 98 11.04 13.71 -7.09
CA LEU A 98 9.77 14.40 -6.91
C LEU A 98 8.63 13.39 -6.85
N PHE A 99 8.62 12.40 -7.73
CA PHE A 99 7.71 11.27 -7.70
C PHE A 99 7.77 10.57 -6.33
N ALA A 100 8.97 10.23 -5.85
CA ALA A 100 9.13 9.56 -4.55
C ALA A 100 8.58 10.40 -3.38
N LYS A 101 8.78 11.72 -3.40
CA LYS A 101 8.19 12.61 -2.37
C LYS A 101 6.66 12.62 -2.46
N LYS A 102 6.07 12.66 -3.65
CA LYS A 102 4.61 12.56 -3.81
C LYS A 102 4.07 11.20 -3.36
N PHE A 103 4.78 10.13 -3.68
CA PHE A 103 4.42 8.77 -3.28
C PHE A 103 4.52 8.58 -1.77
N LEU A 104 5.55 9.15 -1.12
CA LEU A 104 5.64 9.20 0.35
C LEU A 104 4.42 9.87 1.00
N ILE A 105 3.89 10.93 0.37
CA ILE A 105 2.66 11.57 0.85
C ILE A 105 1.44 10.65 0.67
N ALA A 106 1.30 9.98 -0.48
CA ALA A 106 0.21 9.00 -0.68
C ALA A 106 0.29 7.84 0.33
N MET A 107 1.49 7.30 0.61
CA MET A 107 1.71 6.29 1.64
C MET A 107 1.37 6.82 3.04
N SER A 108 1.74 8.07 3.34
CA SER A 108 1.38 8.72 4.60
C SER A 108 -0.14 8.84 4.77
N ASP A 109 -0.86 9.17 3.68
CA ASP A 109 -2.32 9.25 3.70
C ASP A 109 -2.96 7.87 3.93
N VAL A 110 -2.44 6.80 3.31
CA VAL A 110 -2.88 5.40 3.52
C VAL A 110 -2.65 4.94 4.96
N THR A 111 -1.44 5.12 5.49
CA THR A 111 -1.10 4.74 6.87
C THR A 111 -1.88 5.56 7.90
N ALA A 112 -2.14 6.84 7.62
CA ALA A 112 -3.01 7.67 8.44
C ALA A 112 -4.48 7.20 8.41
N ALA A 113 -4.97 6.71 7.27
CA ALA A 113 -6.32 6.13 7.17
C ALA A 113 -6.44 4.87 8.02
N LEU A 114 -5.45 3.97 7.99
CA LEU A 114 -5.42 2.80 8.88
C LEU A 114 -5.48 3.19 10.36
N ALA A 115 -4.80 4.28 10.75
CA ALA A 115 -4.76 4.73 12.13
C ALA A 115 -6.03 5.44 12.61
N ASN A 116 -6.67 6.20 11.72
CA ASN A 116 -7.78 7.10 12.07
C ASN A 116 -9.16 6.53 11.70
N GLY A 117 -9.20 5.40 11.02
CA GLY A 117 -10.41 4.77 10.49
C GLY A 117 -10.31 4.66 8.98
N TRP A 118 -10.29 3.42 8.48
CA TRP A 118 -10.15 3.17 7.05
C TRP A 118 -11.21 3.87 6.22
N VAL A 119 -10.77 4.40 5.08
CA VAL A 119 -11.62 5.04 4.09
C VAL A 119 -11.13 4.60 2.71
N GLU A 120 -12.03 4.52 1.72
CA GLU A 120 -11.66 4.23 0.32
C GLU A 120 -10.51 5.10 -0.20
N LEU A 121 -9.70 4.50 -1.08
CA LEU A 121 -8.46 5.05 -1.60
C LEU A 121 -8.75 6.16 -2.62
N ALA A 122 -7.95 7.24 -2.59
CA ALA A 122 -8.28 8.45 -3.33
C ALA A 122 -7.79 8.44 -4.79
N SER A 123 -6.77 7.66 -5.12
CA SER A 123 -6.16 7.60 -6.46
C SER A 123 -5.34 6.32 -6.65
N VAL A 124 -4.89 6.05 -7.88
CA VAL A 124 -4.03 4.88 -8.20
C VAL A 124 -2.75 4.87 -7.35
N ALA A 125 -2.16 6.03 -7.06
CA ALA A 125 -1.00 6.11 -6.16
C ALA A 125 -1.31 5.62 -4.74
N HIS A 126 -2.54 5.84 -4.24
CA HIS A 126 -2.97 5.31 -2.94
C HIS A 126 -3.23 3.81 -2.99
N GLU A 127 -3.75 3.30 -4.11
CA GLU A 127 -3.88 1.84 -4.34
C GLU A 127 -2.52 1.15 -4.38
N LEU A 128 -1.58 1.67 -5.17
CA LEU A 128 -0.21 1.16 -5.20
C LEU A 128 0.46 1.23 -3.82
N ALA A 129 0.24 2.33 -3.08
CA ALA A 129 0.78 2.46 -1.72
C ALA A 129 0.16 1.43 -0.75
N ALA A 130 -1.16 1.23 -0.79
CA ALA A 130 -1.84 0.23 0.04
C ALA A 130 -1.39 -1.19 -0.32
N HIS A 131 -1.23 -1.48 -1.61
CA HIS A 131 -0.75 -2.77 -2.09
C HIS A 131 0.66 -3.06 -1.58
N ILE A 132 1.59 -2.14 -1.79
CA ILE A 132 2.98 -2.27 -1.33
C ILE A 132 3.03 -2.39 0.21
N LEU A 133 2.20 -1.65 0.95
CA LEU A 133 2.11 -1.77 2.41
C LEU A 133 1.67 -3.17 2.85
N LEU A 134 0.68 -3.75 2.17
CA LEU A 134 0.21 -5.11 2.45
C LEU A 134 1.29 -6.15 2.14
N GLU A 135 2.02 -6.00 1.04
CA GLU A 135 3.18 -6.84 0.74
C GLU A 135 4.29 -6.68 1.80
N HIS A 136 4.50 -5.46 2.31
CA HIS A 136 5.49 -5.18 3.35
C HIS A 136 5.15 -5.77 4.72
N VAL A 137 3.94 -6.28 4.95
CA VAL A 137 3.57 -7.02 6.18
C VAL A 137 4.50 -8.21 6.42
N VAL A 138 5.03 -8.81 5.34
CA VAL A 138 5.98 -9.93 5.44
C VAL A 138 7.25 -9.55 6.20
N VAL A 139 7.70 -8.28 6.13
CA VAL A 139 8.96 -7.84 6.75
C VAL A 139 8.93 -7.98 8.28
N PRO A 140 7.99 -7.35 9.02
CA PRO A 140 7.87 -7.59 10.45
C PRO A 140 7.45 -9.03 10.77
N GLN A 141 6.67 -9.69 9.91
CA GLN A 141 6.27 -11.08 10.13
C GLN A 141 7.49 -12.01 10.20
N GLU A 142 8.39 -11.93 9.21
CA GLU A 142 9.64 -12.69 9.19
C GLU A 142 10.59 -12.25 10.31
N THR A 143 10.70 -10.94 10.56
CA THR A 143 11.57 -10.39 11.62
C THR A 143 11.20 -10.91 13.01
N TYR A 144 9.90 -11.12 13.26
CA TYR A 144 9.39 -11.60 14.53
C TYR A 144 9.03 -13.10 14.52
N GLU A 145 9.36 -13.81 13.44
CA GLU A 145 9.13 -15.26 13.26
C GLU A 145 7.66 -15.65 13.51
N ILE A 146 6.71 -14.83 13.02
CA ILE A 146 5.29 -15.04 13.21
C ILE A 146 4.73 -15.97 12.13
N GLU A 147 4.13 -17.08 12.57
CA GLU A 147 3.36 -17.98 11.71
C GLU A 147 1.87 -17.70 11.80
N LEU A 148 1.22 -17.50 10.65
CA LEU A 148 -0.23 -17.35 10.53
C LEU A 148 -0.81 -18.62 9.90
N ARG A 149 -1.96 -19.08 10.40
CA ARG A 149 -2.68 -20.23 9.85
C ARG A 149 -3.62 -19.82 8.72
N PHE A 150 -4.12 -18.59 8.76
CA PHE A 150 -5.08 -18.07 7.79
C PHE A 150 -4.43 -17.02 6.89
N ASP A 151 -4.83 -16.98 5.63
CA ASP A 151 -4.36 -16.03 4.61
C ASP A 151 -5.03 -14.65 4.78
N LEU A 152 -4.93 -14.09 5.99
CA LEU A 152 -5.64 -12.86 6.39
C LEU A 152 -5.15 -11.61 5.65
N VAL A 153 -3.88 -11.58 5.24
CA VAL A 153 -3.32 -10.47 4.44
C VAL A 153 -3.89 -10.51 3.01
N ASP A 154 -4.05 -11.70 2.43
CA ASP A 154 -4.70 -11.87 1.14
C ASP A 154 -6.18 -11.50 1.22
N HIS A 155 -6.87 -11.95 2.26
CA HIS A 155 -8.26 -11.55 2.51
C HIS A 155 -8.39 -10.02 2.66
N LEU A 156 -7.46 -9.36 3.36
CA LEU A 156 -7.41 -7.89 3.41
C LEU A 156 -7.26 -7.27 2.02
N THR A 157 -6.36 -7.82 1.21
CA THR A 157 -6.14 -7.35 -0.17
C THR A 157 -7.41 -7.48 -1.01
N ASP A 158 -8.22 -8.50 -0.79
CA ASP A 158 -9.49 -8.66 -1.53
C ASP A 158 -10.57 -7.66 -1.12
N VAL A 159 -10.58 -7.22 0.14
CA VAL A 159 -11.69 -6.42 0.68
C VAL A 159 -11.38 -4.92 0.81
N LEU A 160 -10.12 -4.52 0.82
CA LEU A 160 -9.72 -3.10 0.98
C LEU A 160 -9.82 -2.29 -0.31
N PHE A 161 -9.81 -2.94 -1.46
CA PHE A 161 -9.81 -2.29 -2.77
C PHE A 161 -11.18 -2.40 -3.43
N GLU A 162 -11.63 -1.32 -4.08
CA GLU A 162 -12.90 -1.32 -4.84
C GLU A 162 -12.79 -2.21 -6.09
N ASP A 163 -11.64 -2.14 -6.77
CA ASP A 163 -11.20 -3.05 -7.82
C ASP A 163 -9.68 -3.28 -7.73
N ARG A 164 -9.15 -4.18 -8.57
CA ARG A 164 -7.71 -4.50 -8.62
C ARG A 164 -7.11 -4.12 -9.97
N ASP A 165 -7.64 -3.10 -10.63
CA ASP A 165 -7.19 -2.69 -11.98
C ASP A 165 -5.73 -2.20 -11.96
N PHE A 166 -5.26 -1.64 -10.83
CA PHE A 166 -3.86 -1.26 -10.66
C PHE A 166 -2.88 -2.43 -10.84
N GLU A 167 -3.30 -3.69 -10.65
CA GLU A 167 -2.44 -4.86 -10.85
C GLU A 167 -2.04 -5.05 -12.31
N LEU A 168 -2.86 -4.57 -13.24
CA LEU A 168 -2.53 -4.53 -14.66
C LEU A 168 -1.27 -3.70 -14.93
N LEU A 169 -0.91 -2.79 -14.02
CA LEU A 169 0.33 -2.02 -14.11
C LEU A 169 1.57 -2.91 -14.00
N TYR A 170 1.51 -3.99 -13.23
CA TYR A 170 2.60 -4.95 -13.05
C TYR A 170 2.72 -5.97 -14.18
N SER A 171 1.69 -6.12 -15.02
CA SER A 171 1.68 -7.14 -16.08
C SER A 171 2.69 -6.84 -17.20
N PRO A 172 3.67 -7.72 -17.48
CA PRO A 172 4.60 -7.55 -18.60
C PRO A 172 3.92 -7.60 -19.97
N ARG A 173 2.69 -8.13 -20.05
CA ARG A 173 1.92 -8.27 -21.30
C ARG A 173 1.33 -6.94 -21.79
N LEU A 174 1.24 -5.95 -20.91
CA LEU A 174 0.69 -4.63 -21.20
C LEU A 174 1.77 -3.57 -21.46
N ASP A 175 3.03 -3.99 -21.53
CA ASP A 175 4.14 -3.15 -21.96
C ASP A 175 3.90 -2.63 -23.40
N GLY A 176 3.88 -1.30 -23.57
CA GLY A 176 3.63 -0.62 -24.85
C GLY A 176 2.18 -0.19 -25.16
N PHE A 177 1.21 -0.34 -24.23
CA PHE A 177 -0.17 0.17 -24.37
C PHE A 177 -0.41 1.52 -23.67
N GLU A 178 0.64 2.35 -23.55
CA GLU A 178 0.64 3.64 -22.81
C GLU A 178 -0.42 4.65 -23.33
N ASP A 179 -0.83 4.53 -24.60
CA ASP A 179 -1.75 5.46 -25.29
C ASP A 179 -3.09 4.82 -25.70
N ALA A 180 -3.47 3.67 -25.12
CA ALA A 180 -4.74 3.05 -25.45
C ALA A 180 -5.90 4.00 -25.04
N PRO A 181 -6.78 4.42 -25.96
CA PRO A 181 -7.84 5.36 -25.64
C PRO A 181 -8.73 4.77 -24.55
N ASP A 182 -9.12 5.64 -23.60
CA ASP A 182 -10.12 5.47 -22.54
C ASP A 182 -10.81 4.09 -22.59
N PRO A 183 -10.61 3.19 -21.60
CA PRO A 183 -11.15 1.84 -21.65
C PRO A 183 -12.69 1.79 -21.65
N GLY A 184 -13.36 2.94 -21.67
CA GLY A 184 -14.80 3.07 -21.74
C GLY A 184 -15.36 3.33 -20.36
N HIS A 185 -16.62 3.75 -20.35
CA HIS A 185 -17.30 4.26 -19.15
C HIS A 185 -17.32 3.19 -18.04
N GLY A 186 -16.41 3.32 -17.08
CA GLY A 186 -16.32 2.45 -15.90
C GLY A 186 -14.92 1.93 -15.55
N ALA A 187 -13.91 2.11 -16.40
CA ALA A 187 -12.55 1.67 -16.11
C ALA A 187 -11.68 2.78 -15.53
N VAL A 188 -10.82 2.45 -14.56
CA VAL A 188 -9.87 3.39 -13.94
C VAL A 188 -8.86 3.87 -15.00
N ASN A 189 -8.56 5.18 -15.02
CA ASN A 189 -7.49 5.71 -15.87
C ASN A 189 -6.12 5.33 -15.30
N LEU A 190 -5.49 4.34 -15.92
CA LEU A 190 -4.18 3.79 -15.52
C LEU A 190 -2.97 4.56 -16.07
N ASP A 191 -3.19 5.65 -16.81
CA ASP A 191 -2.11 6.53 -17.30
C ASP A 191 -1.28 7.09 -16.13
N PHE A 192 0.03 7.06 -16.28
CA PHE A 192 0.98 7.52 -15.26
C PHE A 192 0.70 8.96 -14.82
N ALA A 193 0.34 9.84 -15.75
CA ALA A 193 0.01 11.24 -15.45
C ALA A 193 -1.21 11.39 -14.51
N SER A 194 -2.04 10.35 -14.41
CA SER A 194 -3.26 10.32 -13.61
C SER A 194 -3.09 9.68 -12.23
N TRP A 195 -1.92 9.13 -11.89
CA TRP A 195 -1.76 8.34 -10.66
C TRP A 195 -2.06 9.10 -9.36
N PHE A 196 -1.75 10.40 -9.33
CA PHE A 196 -2.01 11.28 -8.19
C PHE A 196 -3.30 12.11 -8.34
N VAL A 197 -4.07 11.89 -9.40
CA VAL A 197 -5.35 12.56 -9.63
C VAL A 197 -6.44 11.82 -8.86
N PRO A 198 -7.29 12.51 -8.10
CA PRO A 198 -8.40 11.89 -7.40
C PRO A 198 -9.37 11.13 -8.33
N PHE A 199 -9.81 9.93 -7.96
CA PHE A 199 -10.86 9.21 -8.68
C PHE A 199 -12.18 9.96 -8.68
N ASN A 200 -12.57 10.44 -7.51
CA ASN A 200 -13.72 11.31 -7.32
C ASN A 200 -13.24 12.57 -6.57
N GLY A 201 -13.58 13.76 -7.05
CA GLY A 201 -13.15 15.04 -6.43
C GLY A 201 -13.69 15.29 -5.01
N VAL A 202 -14.30 14.27 -4.39
CA VAL A 202 -14.77 14.24 -3.01
C VAL A 202 -13.60 13.99 -2.06
N ARG A 203 -12.61 13.19 -2.46
CA ARG A 203 -11.43 12.85 -1.64
C ARG A 203 -10.20 13.44 -2.30
N LEU A 204 -9.61 14.45 -1.66
CA LEU A 204 -8.43 15.12 -2.18
C LEU A 204 -7.20 14.58 -1.47
N PRO A 205 -6.21 14.03 -2.20
CA PRO A 205 -4.88 13.78 -1.68
C PRO A 205 -4.30 15.03 -1.03
N ALA A 206 -3.32 14.87 -0.16
CA ALA A 206 -2.60 16.01 0.37
C ALA A 206 -2.06 16.92 -0.77
N PRO A 207 -2.08 18.26 -0.62
CA PRO A 207 -1.75 19.19 -1.70
C PRO A 207 -0.39 18.96 -2.37
N TYR A 208 0.58 18.43 -1.63
CA TYR A 208 1.91 18.13 -2.15
C TYR A 208 1.91 16.96 -3.14
N ALA A 209 1.00 15.98 -2.98
CA ALA A 209 0.81 14.88 -3.91
C ALA A 209 0.04 15.31 -5.16
N THR A 210 -0.81 16.34 -5.06
CA THR A 210 -1.60 16.84 -6.20
C THR A 210 -0.78 17.65 -7.19
N LYS A 211 -1.17 17.62 -8.46
CA LYS A 211 -0.66 18.58 -9.47
C LYS A 211 -1.18 19.98 -9.11
N LEU A 212 -0.32 21.00 -9.15
CA LEU A 212 -0.77 22.38 -8.98
C LEU A 212 -1.66 22.76 -10.19
N PRO A 213 -2.74 23.53 -10.00
CA PRO A 213 -3.55 23.99 -11.11
C PRO A 213 -2.67 24.80 -12.09
N GLY A 214 -2.49 24.30 -13.32
CA GLY A 214 -1.82 25.02 -14.41
C GLY A 214 -0.45 24.52 -14.88
N GLU A 215 0.08 23.40 -14.38
CA GLU A 215 1.26 22.75 -14.97
C GLU A 215 0.85 21.91 -16.20
N GLU A 216 1.48 22.11 -17.38
CA GLU A 216 1.36 21.21 -18.53
C GLU A 216 2.31 19.99 -18.39
N VAL A 217 2.05 18.94 -19.16
CA VAL A 217 2.71 17.62 -19.11
C VAL A 217 4.14 17.67 -19.62
#